data_AF-A0A450Z458-F1
#
_entry.id   AF-A0A450Z458-F1
#
_cell.length_a   1.000
_cell.length_b   1.000
_cell.length_c   1.000
_cell.angle_alpha   90.00
_cell.angle_beta   90.00
_cell.angle_gamma   90.00
#
_symmetry.space_group_name_H-M   'P 1'
#
loop_
_entity.id
_entity.type
_entity.pdbx_description
1 polymer ?
#
loop_
_entity_poly.entity_id
_entity_poly.type
_entity_poly.pdbx_seq_one_letter_code
_entity_poly.pdbx_strand_id
1 'polypeptide(L)'
;MVGSIPDQLSVQQGAAIYTIPIEVPPGVAGMAPDLAIAYDSNGGNGLLGMGFSLSGLSVITRCGETIAQDEARGGVHYDSRDRFCPDGKRLNETIVA
;
A
#
# COMPACT_ATOMS: atom_id res chain seq x y z
N MET A 1 -19.20 -12.86 -27.37
CA MET A 1 -18.32 -13.14 -26.21
C MET A 1 -17.83 -11.81 -25.69
N VAL A 2 -18.24 -11.44 -24.47
CA VAL A 2 -17.64 -10.31 -23.77
C VAL A 2 -16.39 -10.87 -23.08
N GLY A 3 -15.23 -10.25 -23.31
CA GLY A 3 -13.95 -10.73 -22.79
C GLY A 3 -13.95 -10.83 -21.27
N SER A 4 -13.29 -11.86 -20.74
CA SER A 4 -12.94 -11.93 -19.33
C SER A 4 -11.75 -11.01 -19.08
N ILE A 5 -11.82 -10.22 -18.01
CA ILE A 5 -10.63 -9.57 -17.46
C ILE A 5 -9.68 -10.70 -17.03
N PRO A 6 -8.36 -10.64 -17.33
CA PRO A 6 -7.40 -11.59 -16.78
C PRO A 6 -7.30 -11.37 -15.26
N ASP A 7 -8.23 -11.98 -14.55
CA ASP A 7 -8.37 -12.03 -13.11
C ASP A 7 -7.56 -13.23 -12.60
N GLN A 8 -6.78 -12.99 -11.55
CA GLN A 8 -6.18 -14.06 -10.76
C GLN A 8 -6.81 -14.09 -9.37
N LEU A 9 -7.78 -14.99 -9.18
CA LEU A 9 -8.32 -15.35 -7.88
C LEU A 9 -7.39 -16.34 -7.17
N SER A 10 -7.03 -16.06 -5.93
CA SER A 10 -6.38 -17.00 -5.02
C SER A 10 -6.96 -16.91 -3.61
N VAL A 11 -6.82 -17.99 -2.83
CA VAL A 11 -7.16 -17.97 -1.41
C VAL A 11 -5.87 -18.06 -0.61
N GLN A 12 -5.61 -17.06 0.23
CA GLN A 12 -4.39 -16.98 1.05
C GLN A 12 -4.78 -16.72 2.49
N GLN A 13 -4.37 -17.60 3.40
CA GLN A 13 -4.67 -17.49 4.84
C GLN A 13 -6.18 -17.31 5.15
N GLY A 14 -7.06 -17.89 4.32
CA GLY A 14 -8.52 -17.76 4.47
C GLY A 14 -9.11 -16.47 3.89
N ALA A 15 -8.29 -15.57 3.33
CA ALA A 15 -8.76 -14.43 2.56
C ALA A 15 -8.93 -14.77 1.08
N ALA A 16 -9.97 -14.23 0.45
CA ALA A 16 -10.08 -14.20 -1.00
C ALA A 16 -9.26 -13.03 -1.54
N ILE A 17 -8.32 -13.33 -2.42
CA ILE A 17 -7.42 -12.37 -3.06
C ILE A 17 -7.73 -12.32 -4.55
N TYR A 18 -7.97 -11.12 -5.08
CA TYR A 18 -8.12 -10.89 -6.52
C TYR A 18 -7.19 -9.79 -6.98
N THR A 19 -6.56 -9.96 -8.15
CA THR A 19 -5.72 -8.92 -8.78
C THR A 19 -6.20 -8.67 -10.19
N ILE A 20 -6.45 -7.40 -10.52
CA ILE A 20 -6.89 -6.94 -11.83
C ILE A 20 -5.81 -5.98 -12.38
N PRO A 21 -5.01 -6.38 -13.36
CA PRO A 21 -3.98 -5.51 -13.93
C PRO A 21 -4.62 -4.32 -14.66
N ILE A 22 -3.98 -3.16 -14.56
CA ILE A 22 -4.35 -1.94 -15.28
C ILE A 22 -3.38 -1.80 -16.45
N GLU A 23 -3.90 -1.89 -17.67
CA GLU A 23 -3.09 -1.63 -18.86
C GLU A 23 -2.72 -0.15 -18.94
N VAL A 24 -1.41 0.12 -18.84
CA VAL A 24 -0.85 1.46 -19.00
C VAL A 24 -0.10 1.55 -20.33
N PRO A 25 -0.21 2.66 -21.06
CA PRO A 25 0.59 2.88 -22.26
C PRO A 25 2.08 2.96 -21.88
N PRO A 26 2.99 2.57 -22.78
CA PRO A 26 4.41 2.71 -22.54
C PRO A 26 4.76 4.19 -22.32
N GLY A 27 5.41 4.49 -21.20
CA GLY A 27 5.89 5.84 -20.93
C GLY A 27 7.21 6.16 -21.64
N VAL A 28 7.70 7.38 -21.41
CA VAL A 28 8.94 7.87 -22.01
C VAL A 28 10.11 6.95 -21.62
N ALA A 29 10.95 6.60 -22.59
CA ALA A 29 12.06 5.66 -22.42
C ALA A 29 11.65 4.25 -21.93
N GLY A 30 10.40 3.83 -22.15
CA GLY A 30 9.91 2.52 -21.74
C GLY A 30 9.60 2.40 -20.24
N MET A 31 9.63 3.51 -19.50
CA MET A 31 9.24 3.52 -18.09
C MET A 31 7.72 3.61 -17.99
N ALA A 32 7.07 2.56 -17.50
CA ALA A 32 5.66 2.55 -17.15
C ALA A 32 5.50 1.93 -15.75
N PRO A 33 4.59 2.46 -14.91
CA PRO A 33 4.30 1.85 -13.62
C PRO A 33 3.54 0.54 -13.80
N ASP A 34 3.84 -0.47 -13.00
CA ASP A 34 3.03 -1.68 -12.94
C ASP A 34 1.87 -1.43 -11.98
N LEU A 35 0.67 -1.21 -12.51
CA LEU A 35 -0.52 -0.86 -11.74
C LEU A 35 -1.54 -1.98 -11.76
N ALA A 36 -2.16 -2.26 -10.61
CA ALA A 36 -3.28 -3.19 -10.53
C ALA A 36 -4.26 -2.81 -9.41
N ILE A 37 -5.54 -3.13 -9.60
CA ILE A 37 -6.53 -3.15 -8.52
C ILE A 37 -6.35 -4.47 -7.78
N ALA A 38 -6.05 -4.39 -6.49
CA ALA A 38 -5.93 -5.55 -5.61
C ALA A 38 -7.11 -5.59 -4.65
N TYR A 39 -7.71 -6.75 -4.50
CA TYR A 39 -8.74 -7.04 -3.51
C TYR A 39 -8.23 -8.07 -2.50
N ASP A 40 -8.50 -7.81 -1.23
CA ASP A 40 -8.33 -8.74 -0.12
C ASP A 40 -9.60 -8.68 0.73
N SER A 41 -10.27 -9.82 0.93
CA SER A 41 -11.49 -9.88 1.74
C SER A 41 -11.27 -9.56 3.22
N ASN A 42 -10.04 -9.70 3.72
CA ASN A 42 -9.60 -9.26 5.06
C ASN A 42 -9.02 -7.84 5.04
N GLY A 43 -8.95 -7.21 3.87
CA GLY A 43 -8.45 -5.86 3.67
C GLY A 43 -9.33 -4.81 4.36
N GLY A 44 -8.68 -3.77 4.86
CA GLY A 44 -9.36 -2.60 5.43
C GLY A 44 -9.95 -1.67 4.36
N ASN A 45 -10.35 -0.48 4.78
CA ASN A 45 -10.83 0.55 3.86
C ASN A 45 -9.64 1.25 3.17
N GLY A 46 -9.59 1.21 1.85
CA GLY A 46 -8.57 1.86 1.03
C GLY A 46 -9.12 2.97 0.14
N LEU A 47 -8.28 3.44 -0.78
CA LEU A 47 -8.65 4.47 -1.78
C LEU A 47 -9.86 4.05 -2.64
N LEU A 48 -10.02 2.75 -2.87
CA LEU A 48 -11.07 2.16 -3.71
C LEU A 48 -12.21 1.55 -2.89
N GLY A 49 -12.21 1.72 -1.57
CA GLY A 49 -13.22 1.19 -0.65
C GLY A 49 -12.75 -0.03 0.16
N MET A 50 -13.69 -0.66 0.85
CA MET A 50 -13.44 -1.82 1.73
C MET A 50 -12.90 -3.01 0.93
N GLY A 51 -11.76 -3.54 1.35
CA GLY A 51 -11.09 -4.68 0.74
C GLY A 51 -10.40 -4.37 -0.59
N PHE A 52 -10.64 -3.21 -1.22
CA PHE A 52 -10.02 -2.81 -2.47
C PHE A 52 -8.88 -1.80 -2.27
N SER A 53 -7.80 -1.99 -3.01
CA SER A 53 -6.63 -1.12 -3.00
C SER A 53 -6.05 -0.95 -4.42
N LEU A 54 -5.34 0.15 -4.63
CA LEU A 54 -4.55 0.38 -5.84
C LEU A 54 -3.10 0.03 -5.53
N SER A 55 -2.55 -0.95 -6.24
CA SER A 55 -1.17 -1.38 -6.14
C SER A 55 -0.30 -0.72 -7.21
N GLY A 56 1.02 -0.73 -7.02
CA GLY A 56 1.99 -0.14 -7.96
C GLY A 56 2.37 1.31 -7.68
N LEU A 57 1.79 1.92 -6.65
CA LEU A 57 2.11 3.26 -6.20
C LEU A 57 2.76 3.18 -4.81
N SER A 58 3.81 3.98 -4.60
CA SER A 58 4.35 4.19 -3.25
C SER A 58 3.46 5.15 -2.47
N VAL A 59 3.28 4.87 -1.18
CA VAL A 59 2.45 5.68 -0.29
C VAL A 59 3.23 6.01 0.98
N ILE A 60 3.23 7.29 1.35
CA ILE A 60 3.71 7.74 2.66
C ILE A 60 2.51 7.81 3.61
N THR A 61 2.59 7.04 4.68
CA THR A 61 1.57 7.04 5.75
C THR A 61 2.15 7.62 7.03
N ARG A 62 1.29 8.16 7.91
CA ARG A 62 1.69 8.48 9.28
C ARG A 62 1.61 7.21 10.12
N CYS A 63 2.60 6.99 10.97
CA CYS A 63 2.66 5.83 11.84
C CYS A 63 2.95 6.25 13.28
N GLY A 64 2.32 5.54 14.22
CA GLY A 64 2.42 5.83 15.65
C GLY A 64 3.81 5.56 16.23
N GLU A 65 3.99 5.92 17.49
CA GLU A 65 5.20 5.64 18.26
C GLU A 65 5.20 4.18 18.70
N THR A 66 6.36 3.54 18.62
CA THR A 66 6.57 2.18 19.12
C THR A 66 7.65 2.19 20.19
N ILE A 67 7.47 1.38 21.24
CA ILE A 67 8.45 1.29 22.34
C ILE A 67 9.83 0.88 21.81
N ALA A 68 9.88 0.04 20.77
CA ALA A 68 11.12 -0.45 20.19
C ALA A 68 11.96 0.63 19.50
N GLN A 69 11.34 1.70 19.00
CA GLN A 69 12.01 2.73 18.20
C GLN A 69 11.99 4.11 18.88
N ASP A 70 10.96 4.39 19.67
CA ASP A 70 10.64 5.72 20.20
C ASP A 70 10.62 5.76 21.74
N GLU A 71 10.91 4.64 22.43
CA GLU A 71 10.83 4.47 23.90
C GLU A 71 9.43 4.71 24.52
N ALA A 72 8.45 5.09 23.70
CA ALA A 72 7.08 5.37 24.05
C ALA A 72 6.10 4.71 23.07
N ARG A 73 4.86 4.53 23.51
CA ARG A 73 3.76 4.08 22.67
C ARG A 73 2.79 5.24 22.49
N GLY A 74 2.50 5.59 21.25
CA GLY A 74 1.62 6.71 20.93
C GLY A 74 0.95 6.55 19.57
N GLY A 75 -0.18 7.23 19.40
CA GLY A 75 -0.93 7.22 18.15
C GLY A 75 -0.39 8.23 17.14
N VAL A 76 -1.15 8.40 16.06
CA VAL A 76 -0.96 9.50 15.10
C VAL A 76 -1.71 10.73 15.64
N HIS A 77 -1.00 11.83 15.84
CA HIS A 77 -1.53 13.07 16.43
C HIS A 77 -1.85 14.16 15.39
N TYR A 78 -1.50 13.94 14.12
CA TYR A 78 -1.64 14.89 12.99
C TYR A 78 -0.87 16.21 13.20
N ASP A 79 0.23 16.16 13.94
CA ASP A 79 1.14 17.29 14.16
C ASP A 79 2.54 16.99 13.57
N SER A 80 3.52 17.86 13.86
CA SER A 80 4.90 17.72 13.38
C SER A 80 5.71 16.66 14.13
N ARG A 81 5.16 16.02 15.17
CA ARG A 81 5.82 14.98 15.97
C ARG A 81 5.47 13.57 15.50
N ASP A 82 4.56 13.45 14.54
CA ASP A 82 4.27 12.17 13.91
C ASP A 82 5.43 11.72 13.04
N ARG A 83 5.52 10.41 12.86
CA ARG A 83 6.53 9.81 12.00
C ARG A 83 5.88 9.25 10.76
N PHE A 84 6.72 9.07 9.76
CA PHE A 84 6.30 8.71 8.43
C PHE A 84 6.81 7.32 8.05
N CYS A 85 5.92 6.56 7.42
CA CYS A 85 6.15 5.21 6.96
C CYS A 85 5.87 5.13 5.45
N PRO A 86 6.87 5.38 4.59
CA PRO A 86 6.84 5.03 3.18
C PRO A 86 6.72 3.51 3.04
N ASP A 87 5.68 3.07 2.33
CA ASP A 87 5.42 1.67 2.01
C ASP A 87 5.45 0.75 3.25
N GLY A 88 4.95 1.28 4.38
CA GLY A 88 4.85 0.58 5.67
C GLY A 88 6.16 0.51 6.47
N LYS A 89 7.29 1.02 5.96
CA LYS A 89 8.58 1.03 6.67
C LYS A 89 8.85 2.39 7.29
N ARG A 90 9.22 2.40 8.57
CA ARG A 90 9.55 3.64 9.31
C ARG A 90 10.73 4.37 8.68
N LEU A 91 10.57 5.66 8.38
CA LEU A 91 11.71 6.55 8.15
C LEU A 91 12.42 6.78 9.48
N ASN A 92 13.67 6.35 9.55
CA ASN A 92 14.55 6.77 10.62
C ASN A 92 15.21 8.08 10.18
N GLU A 93 15.17 9.11 11.03
CA GLU A 93 16.05 10.26 10.86
C GLU A 93 17.49 9.72 10.93
N THR A 94 18.12 9.57 9.78
CA THR A 94 19.54 9.23 9.74
C THR A 94 20.28 10.50 10.08
N ILE A 95 20.71 10.62 11.34
CA ILE A 95 21.81 11.53 11.69
C ILE A 95 23.05 10.85 11.12
N VAL A 96 23.43 11.23 9.89
CA VAL A 96 24.77 10.91 9.39
C VAL A 96 25.73 11.70 10.27
N ALA A 97 26.43 11.00 11.16
CA ALA A 97 27.62 11.51 11.83
C ALA A 97 28.85 11.23 10.96
#